data_AF-A0A1G7NDB3-F1
#
_entry.id   AF-A0A1G7NDB3-F1
#
_cell.length_a   1.000
_cell.length_b   1.000
_cell.length_c   1.000
_cell.angle_alpha   90.00
_cell.angle_beta   90.00
_cell.angle_gamma   90.00
#
_symmetry.space_group_name_H-M   'P 1'
#
loop_
_entity.id
_entity.type
_entity.pdbx_description
1 polymer ?
#
loop_
_entity_poly.entity_id
_entity_poly.type
_entity_poly.pdbx_seq_one_letter_code
_entity_poly.pdbx_strand_id
1 'polypeptide(L)' 'MGRSDRLEEISWDEFFAKFEESELAFLYQDKKTDGETSYFNKLVSRHEKQ' A
#
# COMPACT_ATOMS: atom_id res chain seq x y z
N MET A 1 -24.33 9.64 12.59
CA MET A 1 -23.39 8.68 13.21
C MET A 1 -23.06 7.65 12.15
N GLY A 2 -21.95 7.70 11.41
CA GLY A 2 -20.55 7.78 11.86
C GLY A 2 -19.97 6.37 11.71
N ARG A 3 -19.51 6.00 10.50
CA ARG A 3 -19.11 4.65 10.05
C ARG A 3 -17.75 4.19 10.63
N SER A 4 -17.43 4.56 11.87
CA SER A 4 -16.07 4.47 12.42
C SER A 4 -15.78 3.17 13.18
N ASP A 5 -16.74 2.25 13.26
CA ASP A 5 -16.71 1.09 14.19
C ASP A 5 -16.35 -0.25 13.50
N ARG A 6 -15.65 -0.24 12.35
CA ARG A 6 -15.31 -1.47 11.60
C ARG A 6 -13.83 -1.64 11.28
N LEU A 7 -13.00 -0.71 11.74
CA LEU A 7 -11.57 -0.76 11.54
C LEU A 7 -10.96 -1.13 12.88
N GLU A 8 -10.47 -2.36 12.98
CA GLU A 8 -9.75 -2.80 14.18
C GLU A 8 -8.35 -2.19 14.16
N GLU A 9 -7.91 -1.71 15.32
CA GLU A 9 -6.52 -1.29 15.49
C GLU A 9 -5.63 -2.54 15.47
N ILE A 10 -4.80 -2.64 14.44
CA ILE A 10 -3.81 -3.70 14.31
C ILE A 10 -2.42 -3.16 14.67
N SER A 11 -1.56 -4.04 15.18
CA SER A 11 -0.17 -3.69 15.45
C SER A 11 0.62 -3.59 14.14
N TRP A 12 1.70 -2.80 14.16
CA TRP A 12 2.65 -2.74 13.03
C TRP A 12 3.17 -4.11 12.62
N ASP A 13 3.44 -4.99 13.60
CA ASP A 13 3.89 -6.36 13.34
C ASP A 13 2.86 -7.17 12.55
N GLU A 14 1.57 -7.10 12.93
CA GLU A 14 0.49 -7.79 12.23
C GLU A 14 0.26 -7.23 10.83
N PHE A 15 0.40 -5.91 10.67
CA PHE A 15 0.37 -5.27 9.37
C PHE A 15 1.47 -5.82 8.45
N PHE A 16 2.72 -5.87 8.92
CA PHE A 16 3.84 -6.39 8.12
C PHE A 16 3.70 -7.89 7.85
N ALA A 17 3.21 -8.67 8.82
CA ALA A 17 2.93 -10.09 8.64
C ALA A 17 1.88 -10.32 7.54
N LYS A 18 0.77 -9.56 7.55
CA LYS A 18 -0.26 -9.63 6.51
C LYS A 18 0.21 -9.10 5.16
N PHE A 19 1.05 -8.07 5.16
CA PHE A 19 1.64 -7.50 3.96
C PHE A 19 2.57 -8.51 3.25
N GLU A 20 3.44 -9.19 4.01
CA GLU A 20 4.32 -10.26 3.51
C GLU A 20 3.52 -11.51 3.12
N GLU A 21 2.52 -11.92 3.91
CA GLU A 21 1.62 -13.05 3.61
C GLU A 21 0.84 -12.82 2.31
N SER A 22 0.41 -11.59 2.07
CA SER A 22 -0.26 -11.18 0.83
C SER A 22 0.72 -10.89 -0.31
N GLU A 23 2.02 -11.07 -0.07
CA GLU A 23 3.13 -10.83 -0.97
C GLU A 23 2.98 -9.48 -1.70
N LEU A 24 2.72 -8.40 -0.96
CA LEU A 24 2.51 -7.08 -1.55
C LEU A 24 3.86 -6.38 -1.81
N ALA A 25 3.88 -5.50 -2.79
CA ALA A 25 5.01 -4.66 -3.17
C ALA A 25 4.56 -3.20 -3.21
N PHE A 26 5.37 -2.31 -2.64
CA PHE A 26 5.12 -0.87 -2.65
C PHE A 26 5.70 -0.26 -3.93
N LEU A 27 4.84 0.02 -4.91
CA LEU A 27 5.20 0.75 -6.10
C LEU A 27 5.02 2.26 -5.84
N TYR A 28 6.10 3.01 -5.89
CA TYR A 28 6.05 4.46 -5.83
C TYR A 28 6.64 5.05 -7.12
N GLN A 29 6.03 6.13 -7.58
CA GLN A 29 6.56 6.94 -8.66
C GLN A 29 7.12 8.22 -8.06
N ASP A 30 8.39 8.53 -8.32
CA ASP A 30 9.06 9.74 -7.81
C ASP A 30 8.71 10.97 -8.68
N LYS A 31 8.70 10.79 -10.02
CA LYS A 31 8.49 11.87 -10.99
C LYS A 31 7.48 11.48 -12.05
N LYS A 32 6.60 12.43 -12.38
CA LYS A 32 5.72 12.31 -13.56
C LYS A 32 6.54 12.59 -14.81
N THR A 33 6.03 12.16 -15.97
CA THR A 33 6.58 12.49 -17.29
C THR A 33 6.79 14.01 -17.51
N ASP A 34 6.01 14.84 -16.82
CA ASP A 34 6.05 16.30 -16.88
C ASP A 34 7.15 16.94 -16.01
N GLY A 35 7.90 16.15 -15.23
CA GLY A 35 8.93 16.65 -14.32
C GLY A 35 8.42 17.04 -12.93
N GLU A 36 7.10 17.03 -12.72
CA GLU A 36 6.49 17.23 -11.39
C GLU A 36 6.67 16.02 -10.47
N THR A 37 6.73 16.28 -9.16
CA THR A 37 6.71 15.25 -8.11
C THR A 37 5.44 14.42 -8.22
N SER A 38 5.61 13.10 -8.28
CA SER A 38 4.50 12.15 -8.28
C SER A 38 4.07 11.83 -6.85
N TYR A 39 2.78 11.95 -6.58
CA TYR A 39 2.16 11.46 -5.33
C TYR A 39 1.54 10.08 -5.52
N PHE A 40 2.02 9.33 -6.54
CA PHE A 40 1.48 8.03 -6.86
C PHE A 40 2.23 6.97 -6.06
N ASN A 41 1.53 6.37 -5.11
CA ASN A 41 1.94 5.19 -4.39
C ASN A 41 0.84 4.13 -4.48
N LYS A 42 1.20 2.90 -4.85
CA LYS A 42 0.26 1.78 -4.97
C LYS A 42 0.88 0.53 -4.36
N LEU A 43 0.08 -0.19 -3.58
CA LEU A 43 0.40 -1.55 -3.13
C LEU A 43 -0.05 -2.50 -4.24
N VAL A 44 0.88 -3.21 -4.87
CA VAL A 44 0.61 -4.20 -5.94
C VAL A 44 1.05 -5.58 -5.46
N SER A 45 0.56 -6.65 -6.07
CA SER A 45 1.06 -7.98 -5.67
C SER A 45 2.46 -8.18 -6.26
N ARG A 46 3.41 -8.69 -5.46
CA ARG A 46 4.80 -8.98 -5.86
C ARG A 46 4.87 -10.05 -6.96
N HIS A 47 3.85 -10.90 -7.07
CA HIS A 47 3.67 -11.87 -8.15
C HIS A 47 2.73 -11.42 -9.27
N GLU A 48 2.23 -10.17 -9.25
CA GLU A 48 1.66 -9.61 -10.48
C GLU A 48 2.81 -9.53 -11.49
N LYS A 49 2.88 -10.54 -12.37
CA LYS A 49 3.66 -10.45 -13.59
C LYS A 49 3.16 -9.21 -14.33
N GLN A 50 4.02 -8.21 -14.44
CA GLN A 50 3.94 -7.22 -15.50
C GLN A 50 3.95 -7.91 -16.87
#